data_AF-A0A6P8KMA2-F1
#
_entry.id   AF-A0A6P8KMA2-F1
#
_cell.length_a   1.000
_cell.length_b   1.000
_cell.length_c   1.000
_cell.angle_alpha   90.00
_cell.angle_beta   90.00
_cell.angle_gamma   90.00
#
_symmetry.space_group_name_H-M   'P 1'
#
loop_
_entity.id
_entity.type
_entity.pdbx_description
1 polymer ?
#
loop_
_entity_poly.entity_id
_entity_poly.type
_entity_poly.pdbx_seq_one_letter_code
_entity_poly.pdbx_strand_id
1 'polypeptide(L)'
;MVHYRTQETSGSPPMPLRQSGHTSGHCNVRCDGCGNSNMTFYRYKCLRCLDYDLCSVCKEKGVLNGLHLKEHPLQCLMDRDALELHFAGEPIPILCADSFTCPVCGEMGFSLWNLKMHCRDNHTMAHTVVICPVCAAVPLSQPSQIDHITNHLLFSPSH
;
A
#
# COMPACT_ATOMS: atom_id res chain seq x y z
N MET A 1 11.33 -52.92 -32.95
CA MET A 1 12.45 -52.15 -32.38
C MET A 1 12.84 -51.10 -33.40
N VAL A 2 12.40 -49.85 -33.20
CA VAL A 2 12.80 -48.70 -34.01
C VAL A 2 12.99 -47.53 -33.03
N HIS A 3 14.19 -46.95 -33.03
CA HIS A 3 14.53 -45.78 -32.22
C HIS A 3 14.02 -44.51 -32.89
N TYR A 4 13.52 -43.55 -32.09
CA TYR A 4 13.79 -42.14 -32.31
C TYR A 4 13.98 -41.42 -30.96
N ARG A 5 14.93 -40.50 -30.97
CA ARG A 5 15.49 -39.68 -29.89
C ARG A 5 14.94 -38.27 -30.13
N THR A 6 14.51 -37.48 -29.14
CA THR A 6 15.21 -36.30 -28.56
C THR A 6 14.17 -35.49 -27.76
N GLN A 7 14.37 -35.28 -26.45
CA GLN A 7 14.78 -34.04 -25.75
C GLN A 7 13.79 -32.86 -25.79
N GLU A 8 13.25 -32.48 -24.62
CA GLU A 8 12.87 -31.11 -24.31
C GLU A 8 13.50 -30.70 -22.97
N THR A 9 14.46 -29.79 -23.06
CA THR A 9 15.22 -29.22 -21.95
C THR A 9 14.42 -28.08 -21.32
N SER A 10 14.23 -28.15 -20.00
CA SER A 10 13.76 -27.05 -19.15
C SER A 10 14.74 -25.88 -19.20
N GLY A 11 14.40 -24.81 -19.93
CA GLY A 11 15.11 -23.55 -19.93
C GLY A 11 14.21 -22.44 -19.40
N SER A 12 14.42 -22.00 -18.17
CA SER A 12 13.79 -20.78 -17.64
C SER A 12 14.29 -19.55 -18.43
N PRO A 13 13.43 -18.57 -18.75
CA PRO A 13 13.86 -17.38 -19.47
C PRO A 13 14.73 -16.47 -18.56
N PRO A 14 15.75 -15.80 -19.11
CA PRO A 14 16.62 -14.91 -18.34
C PRO A 14 15.86 -13.62 -17.99
N MET A 15 15.92 -13.22 -16.71
CA MET A 15 15.44 -11.91 -16.26
C MET A 15 16.33 -10.79 -16.85
N PRO A 16 15.75 -9.68 -17.35
CA PRO A 16 16.53 -8.58 -17.90
C PRO A 16 17.33 -7.85 -16.82
N LEU A 17 18.55 -7.45 -17.18
CA LEU A 17 19.50 -6.72 -16.35
C LEU A 17 18.96 -5.34 -15.95
N ARG A 18 18.95 -5.08 -14.64
CA ARG A 18 18.53 -3.82 -14.00
C ARG A 18 19.42 -2.66 -14.45
N GLN A 19 18.88 -1.73 -15.25
CA GLN A 19 19.52 -0.44 -15.50
C GLN A 19 19.32 0.49 -14.29
N SER A 20 20.43 1.01 -13.80
CA SER A 20 20.62 1.86 -12.64
C SER A 20 20.02 3.27 -12.82
N GLY A 21 19.23 3.75 -11.85
CA GLY A 21 18.85 5.16 -11.75
C GLY A 21 17.71 5.53 -10.80
N HIS A 22 16.90 4.59 -10.33
CA HIS A 22 15.79 4.91 -9.43
C HIS A 22 16.20 4.78 -7.96
N THR A 23 15.82 5.76 -7.13
CA THR A 23 15.90 5.64 -5.68
C THR A 23 14.88 4.60 -5.23
N SER A 24 15.33 3.35 -5.17
CA SER A 24 14.57 2.19 -4.68
C SER A 24 14.28 2.35 -3.18
N GLY A 25 13.10 2.86 -2.84
CA GLY A 25 12.62 2.92 -1.46
C GLY A 25 11.84 4.18 -1.13
N HIS A 26 11.19 4.15 0.04
CA HIS A 26 10.50 5.30 0.63
C HIS A 26 11.51 6.26 1.25
N CYS A 27 12.26 6.99 0.43
CA CYS A 27 13.21 7.97 0.92
C CYS A 27 12.47 9.04 1.76
N ASN A 28 13.05 9.39 2.91
CA ASN A 28 12.53 10.38 3.87
C ASN A 28 11.43 9.91 4.83
N VAL A 29 11.13 8.61 4.91
CA VAL A 29 10.23 8.09 5.96
C VAL A 29 10.98 7.07 6.81
N ARG A 30 10.79 7.15 8.12
CA ARG A 30 11.38 6.24 9.09
C ARG A 30 10.29 5.40 9.74
N CYS A 31 10.55 4.11 9.91
CA CYS A 31 9.66 3.25 10.68
C CYS A 31 9.61 3.71 12.15
N ASP A 32 8.43 4.01 12.68
CA ASP A 32 8.24 4.42 14.08
C ASP A 32 8.39 3.26 15.08
N GLY A 33 8.33 2.02 14.60
CA GLY A 33 8.54 0.83 15.43
C GLY A 33 10.01 0.52 15.71
N CYS A 34 10.89 0.66 14.72
CA CYS A 34 12.30 0.24 14.85
C CYS A 34 13.31 1.32 14.46
N GLY A 35 12.88 2.49 13.98
CA GLY A 35 13.78 3.55 13.53
C GLY A 35 14.47 3.28 12.19
N ASN A 36 14.15 2.19 11.48
CA ASN A 36 14.75 1.93 10.17
C ASN A 36 14.25 2.95 9.13
N SER A 37 15.17 3.66 8.48
CA SER A 37 14.90 4.59 7.39
C SER A 37 14.99 3.95 6.00
N ASN A 38 15.52 2.73 5.91
CA ASN A 38 15.66 2.01 4.65
C ASN A 38 14.45 1.08 4.47
N MET A 39 13.27 1.66 4.28
CA MET A 39 12.05 0.92 3.96
C MET A 39 11.97 0.69 2.46
N THR A 40 12.17 -0.56 2.04
CA THR A 40 12.05 -0.99 0.64
C THR A 40 10.78 -1.81 0.44
N PHE A 41 10.27 -1.76 -0.78
CA PHE A 41 9.05 -2.40 -1.25
C PHE A 41 7.77 -1.89 -0.58
N TYR A 42 7.62 -2.10 0.73
CA TYR A 42 6.39 -1.87 1.46
C TYR A 42 6.58 -0.96 2.68
N ARG A 43 5.78 0.10 2.72
CA ARG A 43 5.58 0.99 3.88
C ARG A 43 4.13 0.88 4.33
N TYR A 44 3.89 0.80 5.63
CA TYR A 44 2.54 0.70 6.19
C TYR A 44 2.19 1.95 6.95
N LYS A 45 1.36 2.82 6.35
CA LYS A 45 0.89 4.04 7.00
C LYS A 45 -0.33 3.75 7.86
N CYS A 46 -0.31 4.17 9.12
CA CYS A 46 -1.49 4.09 9.97
C CYS A 46 -2.56 5.07 9.50
N LEU A 47 -3.81 4.61 9.42
CA LEU A 47 -4.94 5.43 8.99
C LEU A 47 -5.66 6.11 10.16
N ARG A 48 -5.16 5.97 11.38
CA ARG A 48 -5.66 6.63 12.60
C ARG A 48 -4.65 7.61 13.19
N CYS A 49 -3.39 7.20 13.25
CA CYS A 49 -2.32 7.99 13.84
C CYS A 49 -1.74 8.98 12.83
N LEU A 50 -1.47 10.19 13.29
CA LEU A 50 -0.71 11.17 12.52
C LEU A 50 0.74 10.72 12.43
N ASP A 51 1.35 10.86 11.25
CA ASP A 51 2.77 10.58 10.98
C ASP A 51 3.31 9.27 11.57
N TYR A 52 2.51 8.20 11.50
CA TYR A 52 2.92 6.88 11.97
C TYR A 52 3.03 5.89 10.82
N ASP A 53 4.23 5.38 10.61
CA ASP A 53 4.64 4.51 9.53
C ASP A 53 5.42 3.30 10.04
N LEU A 54 5.09 2.12 9.54
CA LEU A 54 5.76 0.88 9.89
C LEU A 54 6.40 0.23 8.65
N CYS A 55 7.56 -0.39 8.86
CA CYS A 55 8.07 -1.38 7.91
C CYS A 55 7.28 -2.70 8.03
N SER A 56 7.42 -3.59 7.04
CA SER A 56 6.78 -4.91 7.01
C SER A 56 7.01 -5.71 8.29
N VAL A 57 8.25 -5.74 8.81
CA VAL A 57 8.61 -6.46 10.03
C VAL A 57 7.88 -5.92 11.26
N CYS A 58 7.77 -4.59 11.40
CA CYS A 58 7.10 -4.00 12.56
C CYS A 58 5.57 -4.15 12.47
N LYS A 59 5.02 -4.06 11.25
CA LYS A 59 3.61 -4.38 10.97
C LYS A 59 3.29 -5.82 11.37
N GLU A 60 4.13 -6.78 10.99
CA GLU A 60 3.92 -8.20 11.30
C GLU A 60 4.05 -8.51 12.79
N LYS A 61 5.00 -7.88 13.47
CA LYS A 61 5.16 -8.00 14.93
C LYS A 61 4.03 -7.35 15.73
N GLY A 62 3.20 -6.50 15.11
CA GLY A 62 2.13 -5.78 15.80
C GLY A 62 2.66 -4.86 16.90
N VAL A 63 3.72 -4.09 16.59
CA VAL A 63 4.33 -3.19 17.58
C VAL A 63 3.35 -2.13 18.06
N LEU A 64 3.41 -1.82 19.36
CA LEU A 64 2.63 -0.75 19.98
C LEU A 64 3.62 0.38 20.35
N ASN A 65 3.36 1.60 19.90
CA ASN A 65 4.20 2.76 20.22
C ASN A 65 3.35 4.05 20.27
N GLY A 66 3.52 4.85 21.32
CA GLY A 66 2.74 6.09 21.53
C GLY A 66 1.24 5.84 21.55
N LEU A 67 0.52 6.47 20.62
CA LEU A 67 -0.94 6.34 20.45
C LEU A 67 -1.34 5.24 19.46
N HIS A 68 -0.38 4.55 18.86
CA HIS A 68 -0.68 3.50 17.90
C HIS A 68 -1.06 2.19 18.58
N LEU A 69 -2.20 1.62 18.15
CA LEU A 69 -2.66 0.29 18.51
C LEU A 69 -2.56 -0.64 17.30
N LYS A 70 -2.26 -1.92 17.54
CA LYS A 70 -2.12 -2.94 16.48
C LYS A 70 -3.42 -3.13 15.67
N GLU A 71 -4.56 -2.80 16.26
CA GLU A 71 -5.88 -2.85 15.63
C GLU A 71 -6.16 -1.67 14.70
N HIS A 72 -5.32 -0.63 14.71
CA HIS A 72 -5.50 0.50 13.80
C HIS A 72 -5.33 0.05 12.35
N PRO A 73 -6.26 0.40 11.45
CA PRO A 73 -6.13 0.11 10.03
C PRO A 73 -4.84 0.71 9.46
N LEU A 74 -4.13 -0.09 8.65
CA LEU A 74 -2.90 0.31 7.98
C LEU A 74 -3.09 0.26 6.46
N GLN A 75 -2.65 1.29 5.74
CA GLN A 75 -2.55 1.26 4.28
C GLN A 75 -1.14 0.83 3.87
N CYS A 76 -1.06 -0.20 3.04
CA CYS A 76 0.18 -0.59 2.38
C CYS A 76 0.49 0.38 1.24
N LEU A 77 1.70 0.93 1.23
CA LEU A 77 2.23 1.83 0.22
C LEU A 77 3.46 1.15 -0.41
N MET A 78 3.37 0.91 -1.70
CA MET A 78 4.41 0.32 -2.54
C MET A 78 5.36 1.40 -3.03
N ASP A 79 6.66 1.12 -3.02
CA ASP A 79 7.63 1.90 -3.78
C ASP A 79 7.58 1.54 -5.27
N ARG A 80 8.39 2.22 -6.09
CA ARG A 80 8.45 2.00 -7.53
C ARG A 80 8.83 0.57 -7.89
N ASP A 81 9.82 0.00 -7.21
CA ASP A 81 10.31 -1.35 -7.49
C ASP A 81 9.23 -2.40 -7.15
N ALA A 82 8.50 -2.22 -6.05
CA ALA A 82 7.36 -3.07 -5.71
C ALA A 82 6.24 -2.98 -6.76
N LEU A 83 5.92 -1.77 -7.25
CA LEU A 83 4.93 -1.60 -8.31
C LEU A 83 5.37 -2.27 -9.61
N GLU A 84 6.62 -2.08 -10.03
CA GLU A 84 7.17 -2.73 -11.24
C GLU A 84 7.09 -4.25 -11.16
N LEU A 85 7.42 -4.82 -9.99
CA LEU A 85 7.28 -6.26 -9.73
C LEU A 85 5.82 -6.71 -9.72
N HIS A 86 4.91 -5.91 -9.17
CA HIS A 86 3.50 -6.25 -9.04
C HIS A 86 2.78 -6.28 -10.40
N PHE A 87 3.04 -5.28 -11.24
CA PHE A 87 2.36 -5.15 -12.53
C PHE A 87 3.07 -5.87 -13.68
N ALA A 88 4.32 -6.35 -13.48
CA ALA A 88 5.02 -7.26 -14.39
C ALA A 88 5.04 -6.83 -15.88
N GLY A 89 5.06 -5.52 -16.13
CA GLY A 89 5.04 -4.93 -17.49
C GLY A 89 3.69 -4.35 -17.93
N GLU A 90 2.63 -4.56 -17.15
CA GLU A 90 1.36 -3.84 -17.30
C GLU A 90 1.49 -2.37 -16.89
N PRO A 91 0.55 -1.49 -17.28
CA PRO A 91 0.55 -0.09 -16.88
C PRO A 91 0.58 0.07 -15.35
N ILE A 92 1.65 0.70 -14.86
CA ILE A 92 1.84 0.96 -13.43
C ILE A 92 0.89 2.08 -12.99
N PRO A 93 0.16 1.92 -11.87
CA PRO A 93 -0.71 2.95 -11.34
C PRO A 93 0.08 4.18 -10.89
N ILE A 94 -0.58 5.34 -10.96
CA ILE A 94 -0.02 6.62 -10.50
C ILE A 94 0.12 6.64 -8.96
N LEU A 95 -0.75 5.91 -8.27
CA LEU A 95 -0.76 5.82 -6.81
C LEU A 95 0.24 4.76 -6.33
N CYS A 96 0.78 4.98 -5.14
CA CYS A 96 1.59 4.01 -4.41
C CYS A 96 0.77 2.83 -3.86
N ALA A 97 -0.50 2.70 -4.20
CA ALA A 97 -1.35 1.58 -3.82
C ALA A 97 -2.45 1.38 -4.87
N ASP A 98 -2.81 0.12 -5.09
CA ASP A 98 -3.92 -0.32 -5.95
C ASP A 98 -5.00 -1.07 -5.15
N SER A 99 -4.64 -1.56 -3.97
CA SER A 99 -5.54 -2.15 -2.97
C SER A 99 -5.62 -1.28 -1.72
N PHE A 100 -6.84 -0.91 -1.34
CA PHE A 100 -7.10 0.01 -0.23
C PHE A 100 -7.69 -0.68 0.99
N THR A 101 -7.34 -0.14 2.15
CA THR A 101 -7.88 -0.55 3.44
C THR A 101 -8.92 0.46 3.91
N CYS A 102 -10.10 -0.01 4.32
CA CYS A 102 -11.10 0.83 4.95
C CYS A 102 -10.55 1.43 6.25
N PRO A 103 -10.44 2.76 6.37
CA PRO A 103 -9.84 3.36 7.54
C PRO A 103 -10.74 3.29 8.78
N VAL A 104 -12.02 2.95 8.61
CA VAL A 104 -13.00 2.84 9.70
C VAL A 104 -12.96 1.44 10.32
N CYS A 105 -13.15 0.39 9.52
CA CYS A 105 -13.26 -0.99 10.02
C CYS A 105 -12.01 -1.86 9.82
N GLY A 106 -11.05 -1.43 9.01
CA GLY A 106 -9.82 -2.18 8.74
C GLY A 106 -9.93 -3.29 7.70
N GLU A 107 -11.10 -3.50 7.09
CA GLU A 107 -11.24 -4.42 5.97
C GLU A 107 -10.38 -3.95 4.78
N MET A 108 -9.67 -4.87 4.14
CA MET A 108 -8.66 -4.60 3.12
C MET A 108 -8.99 -5.34 1.82
N GLY A 109 -8.30 -5.00 0.73
CA GLY A 109 -8.52 -5.65 -0.56
C GLY A 109 -9.43 -4.86 -1.50
N PHE A 110 -9.78 -3.62 -1.18
CA PHE A 110 -10.71 -2.84 -1.99
C PHE A 110 -10.01 -2.15 -3.16
N SER A 111 -10.62 -2.19 -4.35
CA SER A 111 -10.36 -1.15 -5.36
C SER A 111 -10.91 0.19 -4.88
N LEU A 112 -10.52 1.31 -5.52
CA LEU A 112 -11.08 2.63 -5.19
C LEU A 112 -12.61 2.64 -5.22
N TRP A 113 -13.21 2.05 -6.26
CA TRP A 113 -14.66 1.95 -6.39
C TRP A 113 -15.29 1.14 -5.26
N ASN A 114 -14.74 -0.05 -4.97
CA ASN A 114 -15.29 -0.90 -3.92
C ASN A 114 -15.14 -0.27 -2.54
N LEU A 115 -14.07 0.49 -2.29
CA LEU A 115 -13.91 1.25 -1.06
C LEU A 115 -14.98 2.35 -0.94
N LYS A 116 -15.23 3.12 -2.01
CA LYS A 116 -16.30 4.15 -2.05
C LYS A 116 -17.65 3.53 -1.67
N MET A 117 -17.99 2.42 -2.30
CA MET A 117 -19.24 1.70 -2.07
C MET A 117 -19.32 1.12 -0.66
N HIS A 118 -18.26 0.46 -0.19
CA HIS A 118 -18.18 -0.09 1.15
C HIS A 118 -18.39 1.00 2.23
N CYS A 119 -17.68 2.13 2.14
CA CYS A 119 -17.84 3.23 3.09
C CYS A 119 -19.24 3.83 3.03
N ARG A 120 -19.79 4.00 1.82
CA ARG A 120 -21.15 4.50 1.65
C ARG A 120 -22.19 3.60 2.30
N ASP A 121 -22.09 2.29 2.08
CA ASP A 121 -23.14 1.35 2.47
C ASP A 121 -23.02 0.92 3.94
N ASN A 122 -21.81 0.93 4.54
CA ASN A 122 -21.56 0.46 5.91
C ASN A 122 -21.19 1.57 6.91
N HIS A 123 -20.73 2.73 6.43
CA HIS A 123 -20.13 3.78 7.26
C HIS A 123 -20.65 5.18 6.88
N THR A 124 -21.90 5.30 6.44
CA THR A 124 -22.50 6.57 5.99
C THR A 124 -22.47 7.65 7.07
N MET A 125 -22.74 7.27 8.32
CA MET A 125 -22.83 8.19 9.48
C MET A 125 -21.60 8.10 10.41
N ALA A 126 -20.52 7.45 9.97
CA ALA A 126 -19.35 7.30 10.80
C ALA A 126 -18.56 8.62 10.86
N HIS A 127 -18.46 9.21 12.05
CA HIS A 127 -17.65 10.41 12.34
C HIS A 127 -16.24 10.09 12.84
N THR A 128 -15.73 8.95 12.40
CA THR A 128 -14.47 8.42 12.88
C THR A 128 -13.32 9.20 12.24
N VAL A 129 -12.50 9.86 13.06
CA VAL A 129 -11.33 10.60 12.58
C VAL A 129 -10.30 9.64 12.00
N VAL A 130 -10.02 9.81 10.71
CA VAL A 130 -9.16 8.93 9.92
C VAL A 130 -8.32 9.70 8.91
N ILE A 131 -7.31 9.03 8.38
CA ILE A 131 -6.60 9.46 7.18
C ILE A 131 -7.20 8.72 5.98
N CYS A 132 -7.47 9.43 4.89
CA CYS A 132 -7.97 8.79 3.67
C CYS A 132 -6.88 7.88 3.07
N PRO A 133 -7.14 6.58 2.84
CA PRO A 133 -6.15 5.66 2.28
C PRO A 133 -5.77 6.01 0.83
N VAL A 134 -6.67 6.65 0.09
CA VAL A 134 -6.43 7.07 -1.30
C VAL A 134 -5.54 8.31 -1.34
N CYS A 135 -5.82 9.33 -0.52
CA CYS A 135 -4.90 10.46 -0.35
C CYS A 135 -3.52 10.00 0.12
N ALA A 136 -3.45 9.07 1.08
CA ALA A 136 -2.19 8.51 1.55
C ALA A 136 -1.39 7.78 0.47
N ALA A 137 -2.05 7.26 -0.56
CA ALA A 137 -1.42 6.60 -1.69
C ALA A 137 -0.88 7.58 -2.75
N VAL A 138 -1.19 8.88 -2.66
CA VAL A 138 -0.61 9.88 -3.56
C VAL A 138 0.88 10.05 -3.23
N PRO A 139 1.79 9.87 -4.21
CA PRO A 139 3.23 10.01 -3.98
C PRO A 139 3.59 11.36 -3.35
N LEU A 140 4.45 11.34 -2.33
CA LEU A 140 4.95 12.53 -1.60
C LEU A 140 3.85 13.39 -0.94
N SER A 141 2.62 12.89 -0.84
CA SER A 141 1.54 13.61 -0.16
C SER A 141 1.70 13.61 1.37
N GLN A 142 1.09 14.61 2.00
CA GLN A 142 0.93 14.69 3.45
C GLN A 142 -0.57 14.71 3.74
N PRO A 143 -1.22 13.53 3.84
CA PRO A 143 -2.66 13.47 3.99
C PRO A 143 -3.06 13.92 5.40
N SER A 144 -4.04 14.83 5.47
CA SER A 144 -4.61 15.28 6.73
C SER A 144 -5.62 14.28 7.30
N GLN A 145 -5.91 14.42 8.59
CA GLN A 145 -7.06 13.75 9.18
C GLN A 145 -8.37 14.38 8.70
N ILE A 146 -9.38 13.55 8.54
CA ILE A 146 -10.75 13.90 8.18
C ILE A 146 -11.70 13.13 9.10
N ASP A 147 -12.89 13.67 9.36
CA ASP A 147 -13.87 13.08 10.27
C ASP A 147 -15.02 12.37 9.56
N HIS A 148 -15.16 12.50 8.23
CA HIS A 148 -16.25 11.89 7.47
C HIS A 148 -15.79 11.29 6.13
N ILE A 149 -15.17 10.10 6.20
CA ILE A 149 -14.54 9.43 5.04
C ILE A 149 -15.47 9.26 3.83
N THR A 150 -16.75 8.93 4.05
CA THR A 150 -17.70 8.65 2.97
C THR A 150 -17.90 9.86 2.06
N ASN A 151 -18.21 11.03 2.64
CA ASN A 151 -18.33 12.28 1.89
C ASN A 151 -17.02 12.66 1.20
N HIS A 152 -15.89 12.48 1.88
CA HIS A 152 -14.58 12.77 1.30
C HIS A 152 -14.27 11.89 0.07
N LEU A 153 -14.63 10.60 0.09
CA LEU A 153 -14.42 9.70 -1.04
C LEU A 153 -15.41 9.93 -2.20
N LEU A 154 -16.61 10.44 -1.92
CA LEU A 154 -17.65 10.65 -2.95
C LEU A 154 -17.58 12.02 -3.63
N PHE A 155 -17.13 13.05 -2.93
CA PHE A 155 -17.26 14.45 -3.39
C PHE A 155 -15.94 15.21 -3.47
N SER A 156 -14.82 14.65 -2.99
CA SER A 156 -13.54 15.34 -3.11
C SER A 156 -13.02 15.23 -4.55
N PRO A 157 -12.57 16.34 -5.17
CA PRO A 157 -12.08 16.33 -6.56
C PRO A 157 -10.79 15.52 -6.75
N SER A 158 -10.15 15.10 -5.66
CA SER A 158 -8.97 14.24 -5.68
C SER A 158 -9.29 12.74 -5.90
N HIS A 159 -10.56 12.34 -5.99
CA HIS A 159 -11.01 10.94 -6.10
C HIS A 159 -12.12 10.72 -7.11
#